data_AF-U9W7I9-F1
#
_entry.id   AF-U9W7I9-F1
#
_cell.length_a   1.000
_cell.length_b   1.000
_cell.length_c   1.000
_cell.angle_alpha   90.00
_cell.angle_beta   90.00
_cell.angle_gamma   90.00
#
_symmetry.space_group_name_H-M   'P 1'
#
loop_
_entity.id
_entity.type
_entity.pdbx_description
1 polymer ?
#
loop_
_entity_poly.entity_id
_entity_poly.type
_entity_poly.pdbx_seq_one_letter_code
_entity_poly.pdbx_strand_id
1 'polypeptide(L)'
;ADTLIGLAEYMPGELMSEALALARTIQSASDRSRALSKLAEYMPGELMSEALAVARTIPSASDRARALSGLAKYVPEVVSEALAVVRTIQSASDRSRALSKLAEYMPGELMSEALALVRTIQDEYYRSRALIGLAKYVPGELMSEALALARTIQDESDQAYALIELAKYVPGELMSEALALARTIPSGYFRSIALIGLAKYVPRELMSEALALVRTIQDESNRTDALSGLMRQLKTIEADILLWKDAFHTLTYQGRNYFITNIPNLAPATISLAGGDKAVLTLVAEAMRDVCRQWP
;
A
#
# COMPACT_ATOMS: atom_id res chain seq x y z
N ALA A 1 -11.60 31.75 4.78
CA ALA A 1 -10.53 30.73 4.64
C ALA A 1 -10.31 30.38 3.17
N ASP A 2 -11.35 30.01 2.43
CA ASP A 2 -11.22 29.66 1.00
C ASP A 2 -10.60 30.76 0.15
N THR A 3 -10.97 32.02 0.38
CA THR A 3 -10.35 33.17 -0.29
C THR A 3 -8.84 33.25 -0.03
N LEU A 4 -8.41 33.01 1.20
CA LEU A 4 -7.00 33.05 1.57
C LEU A 4 -6.21 31.91 0.92
N ILE A 5 -6.82 30.72 0.87
CA ILE A 5 -6.26 29.53 0.22
C ILE A 5 -6.15 29.73 -1.30
N GLY A 6 -7.19 30.29 -1.94
CA GLY A 6 -7.23 30.51 -3.38
C GLY A 6 -6.29 31.61 -3.87
N LEU A 7 -5.93 32.55 -3.01
CA LEU A 7 -4.99 33.63 -3.34
C LEU A 7 -3.53 33.32 -2.97
N ALA A 8 -3.27 32.25 -2.23
CA ALA A 8 -1.94 31.95 -1.69
C ALA A 8 -0.83 31.88 -2.75
N GLU A 9 -1.12 31.28 -3.91
CA GLU A 9 -0.14 31.10 -4.99
C GLU A 9 0.20 32.39 -5.76
N TYR A 10 -0.67 33.39 -5.69
CA TYR A 10 -0.52 34.67 -6.39
C TYR A 10 -0.03 35.80 -5.50
N MET A 11 0.12 35.55 -4.19
CA MET A 11 0.45 36.60 -3.25
C MET A 11 1.96 36.89 -3.26
N PRO A 12 2.36 38.18 -3.36
CA PRO A 12 3.73 38.58 -3.12
C PRO A 12 4.18 38.22 -1.71
N GLY A 13 5.47 37.95 -1.54
CA GLY A 13 6.06 37.58 -0.25
C GLY A 13 5.83 38.65 0.83
N GLU A 14 5.73 39.92 0.47
CA GLU A 14 5.46 41.02 1.41
C GLU A 14 4.09 40.88 2.09
N LEU A 15 3.08 40.38 1.36
CA LEU A 15 1.72 40.19 1.87
C LEU A 15 1.54 38.89 2.66
N MET A 16 2.53 37.99 2.69
CA MET A 16 2.43 36.71 3.41
C MET A 16 2.33 36.90 4.93
N SER A 17 2.92 37.97 5.47
CA SER A 17 2.78 38.32 6.89
C SER A 17 1.33 38.68 7.25
N GLU A 18 0.67 39.46 6.40
CA GLU A 18 -0.74 39.84 6.55
C GLU A 18 -1.67 38.64 6.35
N ALA A 19 -1.36 37.80 5.36
CA ALA A 19 -2.08 36.55 5.12
C ALA A 19 -2.01 35.61 6.34
N LEU A 20 -0.84 35.50 6.97
CA LEU A 20 -0.65 34.73 8.19
C LEU A 20 -1.42 35.33 9.38
N ALA A 21 -1.43 36.65 9.52
CA ALA A 21 -2.25 37.34 10.51
C ALA A 21 -3.75 37.07 10.32
N LEU A 22 -4.24 37.07 9.08
CA LEU A 22 -5.62 36.70 8.76
C LEU A 22 -5.90 35.22 9.04
N ALA A 23 -4.95 34.33 8.73
CA ALA A 23 -5.08 32.91 9.05
C ALA A 23 -5.28 32.71 10.56
N ARG A 24 -4.52 33.44 11.39
CA ARG A 24 -4.61 33.40 12.86
C ARG A 24 -6.01 33.76 13.37
N THR A 25 -6.72 34.67 12.71
CA THR A 25 -8.08 35.09 13.12
C THR A 25 -9.20 34.15 12.67
N ILE A 26 -8.91 33.13 11.84
CA ILE A 26 -9.91 32.15 11.40
C ILE A 26 -10.43 31.36 12.61
N GLN A 27 -11.74 31.41 12.86
CA GLN A 27 -12.37 30.77 14.03
C GLN A 27 -12.40 29.24 13.95
N SER A 28 -12.71 28.69 12.77
CA SER A 28 -12.72 27.25 12.52
C SER A 28 -11.29 26.70 12.56
N ALA A 29 -11.02 25.80 13.51
CA ALA A 29 -9.71 25.14 13.66
C ALA A 29 -9.30 24.39 12.38
N SER A 30 -10.26 23.70 11.76
CA SER A 30 -10.07 23.00 10.49
C SER A 30 -9.67 23.99 9.37
N ASP A 31 -10.41 25.08 9.22
CA ASP A 31 -10.10 26.09 8.21
C ASP A 31 -8.79 26.82 8.46
N ARG A 32 -8.47 27.09 9.73
CA ARG A 32 -7.18 27.66 10.12
C ARG A 32 -6.04 26.73 9.74
N SER A 33 -6.16 25.43 10.04
CA SER A 33 -5.15 24.44 9.68
C SER A 33 -4.94 24.36 8.16
N ARG A 34 -6.03 24.38 7.38
CA ARG A 34 -6.00 24.31 5.93
C ARG A 34 -5.37 25.55 5.31
N ALA A 35 -5.71 26.73 5.82
CA ALA A 35 -5.10 27.99 5.41
C ALA A 35 -3.60 28.00 5.69
N LEU A 36 -3.17 27.62 6.90
CA LEU A 36 -1.75 27.56 7.25
C LEU A 36 -0.97 26.58 6.36
N SER A 37 -1.49 25.36 6.15
CA SER A 37 -0.82 24.39 5.28
C SER A 37 -0.68 24.90 3.85
N LYS A 38 -1.68 25.60 3.30
CA LYS A 38 -1.59 26.15 1.94
C LYS A 38 -0.64 27.34 1.85
N LEU A 39 -0.68 28.26 2.81
CA LEU A 39 0.20 29.42 2.84
C LEU A 39 1.68 29.01 2.96
N ALA A 40 1.97 27.94 3.71
CA ALA A 40 3.32 27.41 3.85
C ALA A 40 4.01 27.08 2.51
N GLU A 41 3.24 26.76 1.46
CA GLU A 41 3.80 26.47 0.13
C GLU A 41 4.47 27.68 -0.55
N TYR A 42 4.08 28.90 -0.19
CA TYR A 42 4.52 30.14 -0.84
C TYR A 42 5.15 31.13 0.16
N MET A 43 5.25 30.73 1.42
CA MET A 43 5.69 31.61 2.50
C MET A 43 7.22 31.73 2.55
N PRO A 44 7.77 32.95 2.71
CA PRO A 44 9.20 33.16 2.98
C PRO A 44 9.66 32.44 4.25
N GLY A 45 10.91 31.99 4.25
CA GLY A 45 11.49 31.24 5.38
C GLY A 45 11.43 31.99 6.71
N GLU A 46 11.54 33.33 6.70
CA GLU A 46 11.50 34.13 7.93
C GLU A 46 10.16 34.05 8.66
N LEU A 47 9.05 33.77 7.95
CA LEU A 47 7.70 33.69 8.52
C LEU A 47 7.35 32.29 9.04
N MET A 48 8.17 31.27 8.79
CA MET A 48 7.88 29.89 9.20
C MET A 48 7.79 29.74 10.72
N SER A 49 8.63 30.46 11.46
CA SER A 49 8.58 30.48 12.94
C SER A 49 7.25 31.03 13.46
N GLU A 50 6.70 32.05 12.80
CA GLU A 50 5.41 32.61 13.16
C GLU A 50 4.26 31.66 12.76
N ALA A 51 4.33 31.04 11.58
CA ALA A 51 3.35 30.04 11.15
C ALA A 51 3.26 28.85 12.11
N LEU A 52 4.41 28.40 12.62
CA LEU A 52 4.49 27.38 13.68
C LEU A 52 3.83 27.86 14.97
N ALA A 53 4.08 29.09 15.39
CA ALA A 53 3.40 29.67 16.55
C ALA A 53 1.88 29.68 16.37
N VAL A 54 1.37 30.05 15.20
CA VAL A 54 -0.07 30.00 14.91
C VAL A 54 -0.59 28.56 14.92
N ALA A 55 0.11 27.60 14.30
CA ALA A 55 -0.28 26.19 14.30
C ALA A 55 -0.41 25.64 15.72
N ARG A 56 0.52 25.97 16.62
CA ARG A 56 0.51 25.55 18.04
C ARG A 56 -0.72 26.02 18.81
N THR A 57 -1.29 27.18 18.45
CA THR A 57 -2.50 27.72 19.07
C THR A 57 -3.80 27.06 18.63
N ILE A 58 -3.77 26.16 17.64
CA ILE A 58 -4.98 25.46 17.17
C ILE A 58 -5.51 24.54 18.30
N PRO A 59 -6.76 24.73 18.77
CA PRO A 59 -7.28 23.98 19.91
C PRO A 59 -7.52 22.50 19.61
N SER A 60 -7.98 22.18 18.40
CA SER A 60 -8.25 20.82 17.96
C SER A 60 -6.94 20.09 17.66
N ALA A 61 -6.67 18.98 18.35
CA ALA A 61 -5.44 18.21 18.16
C ALA A 61 -5.31 17.66 16.73
N SER A 62 -6.42 17.26 16.11
CA SER A 62 -6.41 16.75 14.72
C SER A 62 -6.12 17.85 13.71
N ASP A 63 -6.68 19.05 13.90
CA ASP A 63 -6.42 20.20 13.05
C ASP A 63 -5.01 20.77 13.28
N ARG A 64 -4.53 20.75 14.53
CA ARG A 64 -3.15 21.12 14.87
C ARG A 64 -2.14 20.17 14.22
N ALA A 65 -2.33 18.86 14.34
CA ALA A 65 -1.47 17.88 13.67
C ALA A 65 -1.48 18.07 12.14
N ARG A 66 -2.64 18.40 11.55
CA ARG A 66 -2.74 18.72 10.13
C ARG A 66 -1.92 19.95 9.75
N ALA A 67 -2.03 21.04 10.53
CA ALA A 67 -1.26 22.25 10.29
C ALA A 67 0.25 22.00 10.38
N LEU A 68 0.69 21.33 11.45
CA LEU A 68 2.10 20.97 11.66
C LEU A 68 2.63 20.05 10.56
N SER A 69 1.84 19.07 10.10
CA SER A 69 2.23 18.20 8.97
C SER A 69 2.38 18.97 7.66
N GLY A 70 1.55 20.00 7.43
CA GLY A 70 1.71 20.87 6.25
C GLY A 70 2.95 21.76 6.31
N LEU A 71 3.40 22.11 7.51
CA LEU A 71 4.63 22.87 7.74
C LEU A 71 5.89 22.00 7.72
N ALA A 72 5.76 20.69 8.00
CA ALA A 72 6.89 19.76 8.11
C ALA A 72 7.74 19.65 6.84
N LYS A 73 7.17 19.92 5.66
CA LYS A 73 7.92 20.01 4.39
C LYS A 73 8.98 21.12 4.40
N TYR A 74 8.69 22.22 5.08
CA TYR A 74 9.50 23.44 5.09
C TYR A 74 10.27 23.61 6.40
N VAL A 75 9.82 22.97 7.48
CA VAL A 75 10.47 22.96 8.79
C VAL A 75 10.55 21.53 9.33
N PRO A 76 11.54 20.73 8.90
CA PRO A 76 11.66 19.31 9.29
C PRO A 76 11.74 19.09 10.80
N GLU A 77 12.24 20.08 11.55
CA GLU A 77 12.37 20.03 13.01
C GLU A 77 11.02 19.90 13.73
N VAL A 78 9.90 20.24 13.07
CA VAL A 78 8.55 20.15 13.64
C VAL A 78 7.97 18.73 13.63
N VAL A 79 8.60 17.78 12.93
CA VAL A 79 8.02 16.44 12.74
C VAL A 79 7.83 15.71 14.07
N SER A 80 8.81 15.80 14.98
CA SER A 80 8.73 15.19 16.31
C SER A 80 7.59 15.81 17.14
N GLU A 81 7.41 17.13 17.07
CA GLU A 81 6.30 17.84 17.70
C GLU A 81 4.96 17.41 17.10
N ALA A 82 4.86 17.32 15.77
CA ALA A 82 3.67 16.88 15.07
C ALA A 82 3.28 15.45 15.51
N LEU A 83 4.25 14.54 15.61
CA LEU A 83 4.05 13.17 16.07
C LEU A 83 3.55 13.11 17.52
N ALA A 84 4.11 13.96 18.40
CA ALA A 84 3.63 14.11 19.78
C ALA A 84 2.17 14.59 19.83
N VAL A 85 1.76 15.51 18.94
CA VAL A 85 0.35 15.93 18.83
C VAL A 85 -0.52 14.77 18.34
N VAL A 86 -0.08 14.01 17.35
CA VAL A 86 -0.80 12.84 16.82
C VAL A 86 -1.14 11.84 17.93
N ARG A 87 -0.21 11.59 18.86
CA ARG A 87 -0.45 10.73 20.04
C ARG A 87 -1.67 11.17 20.87
N THR A 88 -1.96 12.46 20.94
CA THR A 88 -3.07 13.00 21.75
C THR A 88 -4.44 12.92 21.08
N ILE A 89 -4.49 12.66 19.77
CA ILE A 89 -5.75 12.63 18.99
C ILE A 89 -6.57 11.42 19.42
N GLN A 90 -7.80 11.62 19.91
CA GLN A 90 -8.67 10.52 20.38
C GLN A 90 -9.36 9.77 19.23
N SER A 91 -9.78 10.49 18.19
CA SER A 91 -10.44 9.90 17.02
C SER A 91 -9.48 9.00 16.24
N ALA A 92 -9.80 7.71 16.12
CA ALA A 92 -9.01 6.73 15.37
C ALA A 92 -8.82 7.16 13.90
N SER A 93 -9.88 7.71 13.30
CA SER A 93 -9.87 8.19 11.92
C SER A 93 -8.93 9.37 11.72
N ASP A 94 -8.94 10.33 12.65
CA ASP A 94 -8.08 11.50 12.58
C ASP A 94 -6.64 11.17 12.92
N ARG A 95 -6.40 10.26 13.88
CA ARG A 95 -5.05 9.79 14.23
C ARG A 95 -4.43 9.07 13.04
N SER A 96 -5.17 8.15 12.41
CA SER A 96 -4.77 7.45 11.19
C SER A 96 -4.42 8.43 10.07
N ARG A 97 -5.31 9.37 9.76
CA ARG A 97 -5.09 10.38 8.72
C ARG A 97 -3.88 11.27 9.01
N ALA A 98 -3.66 11.64 10.27
CA ALA A 98 -2.52 12.48 10.65
C ALA A 98 -1.20 11.72 10.54
N LEU A 99 -1.13 10.45 10.96
CA LEU A 99 0.04 9.59 10.74
C LEU A 99 0.39 9.47 9.26
N SER A 100 -0.60 9.15 8.41
CA SER A 100 -0.36 9.00 6.97
C SER A 100 0.14 10.28 6.30
N LYS A 101 -0.34 11.45 6.73
CA LYS A 101 0.12 12.74 6.19
C LYS A 101 1.52 13.10 6.67
N LEU A 102 1.86 12.80 7.92
CA LEU A 102 3.16 13.13 8.50
C LEU A 102 4.28 12.22 7.95
N ALA A 103 3.94 11.00 7.54
CA ALA A 103 4.88 9.98 7.09
C ALA A 103 5.86 10.44 6.01
N GLU A 104 5.44 11.34 5.11
CA GLU A 104 6.28 11.88 4.04
C GLU A 104 7.49 12.65 4.51
N TYR A 105 7.36 13.29 5.66
CA TYR A 105 8.39 14.16 6.21
C TYR A 105 9.10 13.51 7.38
N MET A 106 8.79 12.24 7.68
CA MET A 106 9.28 11.56 8.86
C MET A 106 10.69 10.99 8.64
N PRO A 107 11.69 11.39 9.46
CA PRO A 107 12.98 10.71 9.51
C PRO A 107 12.80 9.25 9.93
N GLY A 108 13.67 8.36 9.43
CA GLY A 108 13.58 6.92 9.70
C GLY A 108 13.60 6.59 11.20
N GLU A 109 14.30 7.39 12.00
CA GLU A 109 14.42 7.24 13.45
C GLU A 109 13.07 7.40 14.17
N LEU A 110 12.13 8.18 13.62
CA LEU A 110 10.79 8.39 14.18
C LEU A 110 9.77 7.36 13.68
N MET A 111 10.12 6.53 12.69
CA MET A 111 9.18 5.58 12.10
C MET A 111 8.79 4.47 13.09
N SER A 112 9.71 4.04 13.95
CA SER A 112 9.41 3.08 15.02
C SER A 112 8.33 3.61 15.99
N GLU A 113 8.43 4.90 16.35
CA GLU A 113 7.42 5.58 17.17
C GLU A 113 6.08 5.71 16.43
N ALA A 114 6.09 5.98 15.13
CA ALA A 114 4.87 6.01 14.32
C ALA A 114 4.18 4.64 14.22
N LEU A 115 4.93 3.55 14.02
CA LEU A 115 4.41 2.18 14.05
C LEU A 115 3.82 1.82 15.42
N ALA A 116 4.49 2.23 16.50
CA ALA A 116 3.95 2.07 17.85
C ALA A 116 2.61 2.81 18.02
N LEU A 117 2.47 4.02 17.45
CA LEU A 117 1.20 4.74 17.46
C LEU A 117 0.13 4.05 16.63
N VAL A 118 0.45 3.49 15.46
CA VAL A 118 -0.50 2.68 14.67
C VAL A 118 -1.04 1.52 15.50
N ARG A 119 -0.17 0.82 16.26
CA ARG A 119 -0.59 -0.27 17.16
C ARG A 119 -1.61 0.17 18.21
N THR A 120 -1.60 1.43 18.65
CA THR A 120 -2.58 1.95 19.64
C THR A 120 -3.95 2.28 19.05
N ILE A 121 -4.11 2.31 17.72
CA ILE A 121 -5.39 2.59 17.08
C ILE A 121 -6.32 1.39 17.31
N GLN A 122 -7.41 1.63 18.03
CA GLN A 122 -8.35 0.57 18.44
C GLN A 122 -9.24 0.08 17.30
N ASP A 123 -9.63 0.99 16.41
CA ASP A 123 -10.44 0.66 15.25
C ASP A 123 -9.56 0.03 14.16
N GLU A 124 -9.85 -1.22 13.80
CA GLU A 124 -8.99 -2.00 12.93
C GLU A 124 -8.91 -1.45 11.52
N TYR A 125 -10.02 -0.92 11.00
CA TYR A 125 -10.05 -0.26 9.71
C TYR A 125 -9.12 0.95 9.72
N TYR A 126 -9.20 1.82 10.73
CA TYR A 126 -8.28 2.96 10.79
C TYR A 126 -6.83 2.57 11.08
N ARG A 127 -6.59 1.46 11.78
CA ARG A 127 -5.26 0.88 11.97
C ARG A 127 -4.67 0.39 10.65
N SER A 128 -5.46 -0.31 9.82
CA SER A 128 -5.06 -0.76 8.48
C SER A 128 -4.73 0.44 7.59
N ARG A 129 -5.61 1.46 7.59
CA ARG A 129 -5.41 2.70 6.82
C ARG A 129 -4.15 3.45 7.23
N ALA A 130 -3.84 3.48 8.53
CA ALA A 130 -2.63 4.13 9.02
C ALA A 130 -1.39 3.39 8.55
N LEU A 131 -1.36 2.06 8.69
CA LEU A 131 -0.26 1.20 8.22
C LEU A 131 -0.03 1.33 6.69
N ILE A 132 -1.10 1.31 5.90
CA ILE A 132 -1.06 1.57 4.45
C ILE A 132 -0.43 2.93 4.15
N GLY A 133 -0.79 3.96 4.91
CA GLY A 133 -0.22 5.31 4.73
C GLY A 133 1.25 5.43 5.11
N LEU A 134 1.75 4.56 6.00
CA LEU A 134 3.17 4.51 6.37
C LEU A 134 4.01 3.66 5.41
N ALA A 135 3.41 2.66 4.74
CA ALA A 135 4.10 1.57 4.04
C ALA A 135 5.30 2.00 3.19
N LYS A 136 5.16 3.05 2.37
CA LYS A 136 6.21 3.51 1.46
C LYS A 136 7.40 4.21 2.13
N TYR A 137 7.25 4.55 3.41
CA TYR A 137 8.22 5.27 4.20
C TYR A 137 8.87 4.40 5.28
N VAL A 138 8.40 3.16 5.46
CA VAL A 138 8.97 2.23 6.45
C VAL A 138 10.37 1.81 5.99
N PRO A 139 11.43 2.10 6.77
CA PRO A 139 12.77 1.59 6.49
C PRO A 139 12.81 0.06 6.48
N GLY A 140 13.74 -0.52 5.70
CA GLY A 140 13.86 -1.97 5.55
C GLY A 140 14.02 -2.70 6.90
N GLU A 141 14.78 -2.13 7.83
CA GLU A 141 15.00 -2.67 9.17
C GLU A 141 13.75 -2.68 10.06
N LEU A 142 12.71 -1.89 9.75
CA LEU A 142 11.43 -1.85 10.47
C LEU A 142 10.32 -2.62 9.75
N MET A 143 10.61 -3.22 8.60
CA MET A 143 9.59 -3.89 7.79
C MET A 143 9.01 -5.12 8.50
N SER A 144 9.82 -5.90 9.24
CA SER A 144 9.31 -7.01 10.07
C SER A 144 8.34 -6.52 11.14
N GLU A 145 8.56 -5.33 11.72
CA GLU A 145 7.62 -4.74 12.67
C GLU A 145 6.30 -4.33 12.00
N ALA A 146 6.38 -3.75 10.80
CA ALA A 146 5.20 -3.40 10.01
C ALA A 146 4.38 -4.64 9.59
N LEU A 147 5.04 -5.73 9.19
CA LEU A 147 4.40 -7.02 8.89
C LEU A 147 3.76 -7.64 10.15
N ALA A 148 4.46 -7.58 11.29
CA ALA A 148 3.90 -8.03 12.57
C ALA A 148 2.66 -7.21 12.96
N LEU A 149 2.63 -5.91 12.66
CA LEU A 149 1.47 -5.06 12.90
C LEU A 149 0.29 -5.41 11.97
N ALA A 150 0.55 -5.64 10.68
CA ALA A 150 -0.45 -6.13 9.72
C ALA A 150 -1.09 -7.44 10.20
N ARG A 151 -0.30 -8.32 10.84
CA ARG A 151 -0.78 -9.57 11.44
C ARG A 151 -1.80 -9.38 12.56
N THR A 152 -1.78 -8.25 13.25
CA THR A 152 -2.71 -7.99 14.36
C THR A 152 -4.07 -7.45 13.92
N ILE A 153 -4.24 -7.15 12.62
CA ILE A 153 -5.50 -6.77 12.00
C ILE A 153 -6.37 -8.02 11.86
N GLN A 154 -7.55 -8.05 12.48
CA GLN A 154 -8.44 -9.22 12.47
C GLN A 154 -9.37 -9.22 11.26
N ASP A 155 -9.84 -8.04 10.82
CA ASP A 155 -10.57 -7.92 9.57
C ASP A 155 -9.68 -8.38 8.40
N GLU A 156 -10.12 -9.45 7.75
CA GLU A 156 -9.32 -10.18 6.75
C GLU A 156 -9.12 -9.37 5.46
N SER A 157 -10.09 -8.51 5.13
CA SER A 157 -10.00 -7.59 3.99
C SER A 157 -8.92 -6.54 4.27
N ASP A 158 -9.01 -5.89 5.44
CA ASP A 158 -8.04 -4.90 5.88
C ASP A 158 -6.63 -5.47 6.03
N GLN A 159 -6.50 -6.69 6.56
CA GLN A 159 -5.23 -7.40 6.66
C GLN A 159 -4.63 -7.67 5.27
N ALA A 160 -5.45 -8.15 4.31
CA ALA A 160 -5.01 -8.38 2.95
C ALA A 160 -4.55 -7.09 2.28
N TYR A 161 -5.32 -5.99 2.37
CA TYR A 161 -4.93 -4.71 1.77
C TYR A 161 -3.68 -4.10 2.40
N ALA A 162 -3.52 -4.20 3.72
CA ALA A 162 -2.30 -3.76 4.39
C ALA A 162 -1.07 -4.56 3.90
N LEU A 163 -1.20 -5.88 3.79
CA LEU A 163 -0.13 -6.73 3.26
C LEU A 163 0.23 -6.39 1.81
N ILE A 164 -0.77 -6.16 0.96
CA ILE A 164 -0.54 -5.79 -0.45
C ILE A 164 0.21 -4.45 -0.55
N GLU A 165 -0.11 -3.47 0.30
CA GLU A 165 0.59 -2.19 0.29
C GLU A 165 2.03 -2.33 0.79
N LEU A 166 2.25 -3.07 1.89
CA LEU A 166 3.59 -3.32 2.43
C LEU A 166 4.46 -4.08 1.43
N ALA A 167 3.91 -5.08 0.73
CA ALA A 167 4.63 -5.92 -0.22
C ALA A 167 5.42 -5.15 -1.28
N LYS A 168 4.99 -3.94 -1.64
CA LYS A 168 5.67 -3.07 -2.60
C LYS A 168 7.05 -2.60 -2.13
N TYR A 169 7.29 -2.65 -0.82
CA TYR A 169 8.49 -2.12 -0.16
C TYR A 169 9.20 -3.16 0.70
N VAL A 170 8.67 -4.39 0.79
CA VAL A 170 9.27 -5.49 1.56
C VAL A 170 10.60 -5.91 0.90
N PRO A 171 11.73 -5.89 1.64
CA PRO A 171 13.00 -6.44 1.17
C PRO A 171 12.87 -7.92 0.82
N GLY A 172 13.63 -8.39 -0.18
CA GLY A 172 13.53 -9.76 -0.68
C GLY A 172 13.69 -10.83 0.40
N GLU A 173 14.59 -10.60 1.37
CA GLU A 173 14.82 -11.48 2.51
C GLU A 173 13.62 -11.62 3.47
N LEU A 174 12.69 -10.65 3.48
CA LEU A 174 11.49 -10.64 4.32
C LEU A 174 10.22 -11.09 3.57
N MET A 175 10.32 -11.43 2.29
CA MET A 175 9.14 -11.84 1.52
C MET A 175 8.55 -13.18 2.01
N SER A 176 9.36 -14.06 2.61
CA SER A 176 8.87 -15.27 3.27
C SER A 176 7.95 -14.96 4.46
N GLU A 177 8.24 -13.89 5.21
CA GLU A 177 7.36 -13.41 6.29
C GLU A 177 6.04 -12.87 5.74
N ALA A 178 6.08 -12.15 4.61
CA ALA A 178 4.89 -11.65 3.93
C ALA A 178 4.00 -12.80 3.40
N LEU A 179 4.60 -13.86 2.84
CA LEU A 179 3.89 -15.08 2.44
C LEU A 179 3.29 -15.82 3.65
N ALA A 180 4.04 -15.92 4.75
CA ALA A 180 3.56 -16.51 5.99
C ALA A 180 2.37 -15.73 6.59
N LEU A 181 2.35 -14.41 6.43
CA LEU A 181 1.20 -13.58 6.80
C LEU A 181 0.00 -13.82 5.88
N ALA A 182 0.19 -13.89 4.56
CA ALA A 182 -0.89 -14.23 3.64
C ALA A 182 -1.53 -15.59 4.00
N ARG A 183 -0.71 -16.57 4.40
CA ARG A 183 -1.19 -17.89 4.86
C ARG A 183 -2.13 -17.80 6.06
N THR A 184 -1.94 -16.83 6.96
CA THR A 184 -2.79 -16.71 8.16
C THR A 184 -4.15 -16.08 7.91
N ILE A 185 -4.39 -15.48 6.74
CA ILE A 185 -5.70 -14.93 6.35
C ILE A 185 -6.70 -16.09 6.21
N PRO A 186 -7.76 -16.19 7.04
CA PRO A 186 -8.67 -17.34 7.02
C PRO A 186 -9.49 -17.48 5.73
N SER A 187 -10.11 -16.41 5.22
CA SER A 187 -10.87 -16.44 3.97
C SER A 187 -9.98 -16.77 2.78
N GLY A 188 -10.37 -17.81 2.04
CA GLY A 188 -9.74 -18.15 0.77
C GLY A 188 -9.81 -17.03 -0.27
N TYR A 189 -10.86 -16.18 -0.21
CA TYR A 189 -11.00 -15.01 -1.08
C TYR A 189 -10.00 -13.91 -0.74
N PHE A 190 -9.88 -13.51 0.53
CA PHE A 190 -8.90 -12.48 0.89
C PHE A 190 -7.46 -12.99 0.80
N ARG A 191 -7.24 -14.28 1.06
CA ARG A 191 -5.96 -14.95 0.83
C ARG A 191 -5.58 -14.93 -0.66
N SER A 192 -6.51 -15.20 -1.58
CA SER A 192 -6.23 -15.12 -3.02
C SER A 192 -5.86 -13.70 -3.44
N ILE A 193 -6.62 -12.70 -2.98
CA ILE A 193 -6.33 -11.28 -3.23
C ILE A 193 -4.95 -10.88 -2.72
N ALA A 194 -4.58 -11.29 -1.50
CA ALA A 194 -3.25 -11.05 -0.95
C ALA A 194 -2.14 -11.70 -1.79
N LEU A 195 -2.30 -12.97 -2.19
CA LEU A 195 -1.32 -13.68 -3.02
C LEU A 195 -1.17 -13.06 -4.41
N ILE A 196 -2.26 -12.57 -5.01
CA ILE A 196 -2.23 -11.83 -6.28
C ILE A 196 -1.41 -10.54 -6.13
N GLY A 197 -1.63 -9.79 -5.05
CA GLY A 197 -0.88 -8.54 -4.81
C GLY A 197 0.59 -8.78 -4.49
N LEU A 198 0.92 -9.87 -3.78
CA LEU A 198 2.29 -10.28 -3.51
C LEU A 198 3.02 -10.76 -4.76
N ALA A 199 2.32 -11.38 -5.71
CA ALA A 199 2.90 -12.06 -6.87
C ALA A 199 4.01 -11.28 -7.58
N LYS A 200 3.83 -9.96 -7.76
CA LYS A 200 4.78 -9.08 -8.45
C LYS A 200 6.13 -8.95 -7.73
N TYR A 201 6.17 -9.22 -6.43
CA TYR A 201 7.32 -8.98 -5.56
C TYR A 201 7.98 -10.27 -5.06
N VAL A 202 7.38 -11.44 -5.31
CA VAL A 202 7.93 -12.73 -4.86
C VAL A 202 9.24 -13.05 -5.58
N PRO A 203 10.38 -13.19 -4.87
CA PRO A 203 11.63 -13.67 -5.44
C PRO A 203 11.49 -15.08 -6.00
N ARG A 204 12.32 -15.43 -6.98
CA ARG A 204 12.27 -16.74 -7.66
C ARG A 204 12.36 -17.90 -6.67
N GLU A 205 13.18 -17.74 -5.64
CA GLU A 205 13.48 -18.75 -4.63
C GLU A 205 12.25 -19.09 -3.76
N LEU A 206 11.28 -18.17 -3.66
CA LEU A 206 10.06 -18.33 -2.87
C LEU A 206 8.83 -18.66 -3.73
N MET A 207 8.99 -18.82 -5.04
CA MET A 207 7.87 -19.11 -5.94
C MET A 207 7.21 -20.45 -5.59
N SER A 208 7.98 -21.48 -5.25
CA SER A 208 7.46 -22.79 -4.83
C SER A 208 6.62 -22.69 -3.55
N GLU A 209 7.03 -21.83 -2.62
CA GLU A 209 6.28 -21.55 -1.40
C GLU A 209 4.97 -20.82 -1.70
N ALA A 210 5.00 -19.77 -2.52
CA ALA A 210 3.80 -19.05 -2.94
C ALA A 210 2.79 -19.98 -3.64
N LEU A 211 3.27 -20.89 -4.51
CA LEU A 211 2.45 -21.90 -5.16
C LEU A 211 1.87 -22.93 -4.19
N ALA A 212 2.63 -23.35 -3.19
CA ALA A 212 2.13 -24.21 -2.12
C ALA A 212 0.99 -23.52 -1.35
N LEU A 213 1.09 -22.21 -1.10
CA LEU A 213 0.01 -21.43 -0.47
C LEU A 213 -1.24 -21.36 -1.33
N VAL A 214 -1.11 -21.14 -2.64
CA VAL A 214 -2.26 -21.16 -3.56
C VAL A 214 -3.00 -22.49 -3.48
N ARG A 215 -2.29 -23.62 -3.40
CA ARG A 215 -2.90 -24.96 -3.25
C ARG A 215 -3.70 -25.13 -1.96
N THR A 216 -3.45 -24.33 -0.92
CA THR A 216 -4.24 -24.38 0.34
C THR A 216 -5.60 -23.72 0.24
N ILE A 217 -5.84 -22.91 -0.80
CA ILE A 217 -7.13 -22.25 -1.03
C ILE A 217 -8.15 -23.31 -1.43
N GLN A 218 -9.19 -23.47 -0.61
CA GLN A 218 -10.24 -24.49 -0.80
C GLN A 218 -11.18 -24.15 -1.95
N ASP A 219 -11.59 -22.88 -2.03
CA ASP A 219 -12.44 -22.41 -3.12
C ASP A 219 -11.67 -22.38 -4.43
N GLU A 220 -12.17 -23.11 -5.42
CA GLU A 220 -11.45 -23.34 -6.65
C GLU A 220 -11.40 -22.09 -7.54
N SER A 221 -12.42 -21.23 -7.48
CA SER A 221 -12.42 -19.94 -8.16
C SER A 221 -11.27 -19.05 -7.64
N ASN A 222 -11.22 -18.86 -6.32
CA ASN A 222 -10.16 -18.09 -5.65
C ASN A 222 -8.77 -18.67 -5.87
N ARG A 223 -8.63 -20.00 -5.85
CA ARG A 223 -7.39 -20.69 -6.17
C ARG A 223 -6.93 -20.38 -7.59
N THR A 224 -7.86 -20.39 -8.54
CA THR A 224 -7.60 -20.10 -9.95
C THR A 224 -7.12 -18.66 -10.16
N ASP A 225 -7.75 -17.70 -9.49
CA ASP A 225 -7.36 -16.29 -9.57
C ASP A 225 -5.96 -16.07 -9.00
N ALA A 226 -5.65 -16.67 -7.84
CA ALA A 226 -4.33 -16.58 -7.22
C ALA A 226 -3.23 -17.21 -8.09
N LEU A 227 -3.51 -18.38 -8.67
CA LEU A 227 -2.59 -19.05 -9.58
C LEU A 227 -2.34 -18.20 -10.82
N SER A 228 -3.40 -17.68 -11.43
CA SER A 228 -3.30 -16.78 -12.60
C SER A 228 -2.45 -15.54 -12.29
N GLY A 229 -2.60 -14.96 -11.09
CA GLY A 229 -1.79 -13.84 -10.61
C GLY A 229 -0.30 -14.16 -10.54
N LEU A 230 0.07 -15.29 -9.92
CA LEU A 230 1.46 -15.75 -9.84
C LEU A 230 2.05 -16.04 -11.23
N MET A 231 1.28 -16.68 -12.11
CA MET A 231 1.76 -17.10 -13.43
C MET A 231 2.11 -15.94 -14.36
N ARG A 232 1.41 -14.81 -14.25
CA ARG A 232 1.76 -13.59 -15.01
C ARG A 232 3.19 -13.12 -14.73
N GLN A 233 3.77 -13.46 -13.58
CA GLN A 233 5.10 -13.06 -13.16
C GLN A 233 6.18 -14.10 -13.51
N LEU A 234 5.81 -15.31 -13.97
CA LEU A 234 6.74 -16.39 -14.34
C LEU A 234 7.47 -16.14 -15.68
N LYS A 235 7.68 -14.90 -16.11
CA LYS A 235 8.31 -14.58 -17.41
C LYS A 235 9.73 -15.15 -17.60
N THR A 236 10.34 -15.67 -16.55
CA THR A 236 11.76 -16.05 -16.48
C THR A 236 12.04 -17.36 -15.73
N ILE A 237 11.03 -18.16 -15.41
CA ILE A 237 11.20 -19.41 -14.63
C ILE A 237 11.16 -20.62 -15.56
N GLU A 238 12.10 -21.56 -15.36
CA GLU A 238 11.93 -22.97 -15.76
C GLU A 238 10.65 -23.48 -15.11
N ALA A 239 9.54 -23.31 -15.80
CA ALA A 239 8.26 -23.81 -15.33
C ALA A 239 8.37 -25.33 -15.22
N ASP A 240 8.13 -25.88 -14.04
CA ASP A 240 7.96 -27.32 -13.88
C ASP A 240 6.74 -27.76 -14.70
N ILE A 241 6.85 -28.86 -15.43
CA ILE A 241 5.75 -29.44 -16.20
C ILE A 241 4.54 -29.74 -15.30
N LEU A 242 4.79 -30.09 -14.04
CA LEU A 242 3.75 -30.31 -13.04
C LEU A 242 3.04 -28.99 -12.67
N LEU A 243 3.78 -27.90 -12.53
CA LEU A 243 3.22 -26.58 -12.29
C LEU A 243 2.35 -26.11 -13.45
N TRP A 244 2.83 -26.30 -14.68
CA TRP A 244 2.07 -25.97 -15.87
C TRP A 244 0.80 -26.80 -15.99
N LYS A 245 0.88 -28.10 -15.71
CA LYS A 245 -0.27 -29.01 -15.73
C LYS A 245 -1.31 -28.66 -14.67
N ASP A 246 -0.88 -28.39 -13.43
CA ASP A 246 -1.76 -27.95 -12.34
C ASP A 246 -2.48 -26.64 -12.72
N ALA A 247 -1.74 -25.70 -13.29
CA ALA A 247 -2.30 -24.44 -13.77
C ALA A 247 -3.32 -24.62 -14.89
N PHE A 248 -2.99 -25.47 -15.86
CA PHE A 248 -3.89 -25.77 -16.96
C PHE A 248 -5.20 -26.38 -16.45
N HIS A 249 -5.14 -27.37 -15.55
CA HIS A 249 -6.33 -27.97 -14.94
C HIS A 249 -7.15 -26.95 -14.15
N THR A 250 -6.48 -26.11 -13.37
CA THR A 250 -7.15 -25.10 -12.54
C THR A 250 -7.87 -24.06 -13.41
N LEU A 251 -7.24 -23.58 -14.49
CA LEU A 251 -7.88 -22.63 -15.42
C LEU A 251 -9.12 -23.20 -16.12
N THR A 252 -9.16 -24.52 -16.38
CA THR A 252 -10.31 -25.15 -17.04
C THR A 252 -11.57 -25.21 -16.15
N TYR A 253 -11.42 -25.08 -14.82
CA TYR A 253 -12.53 -25.18 -13.87
C TYR A 253 -13.55 -24.04 -13.98
N GLN A 254 -13.08 -22.80 -14.18
CA GLN A 254 -13.91 -21.58 -14.27
C GLN A 254 -14.74 -21.50 -15.58
N GLY A 255 -14.77 -22.59 -16.34
CA GLY A 255 -15.46 -22.68 -17.62
C GLY A 255 -14.69 -22.02 -18.77
N ARG A 256 -15.25 -22.22 -19.97
CA ARG A 256 -14.61 -21.88 -21.25
C ARG A 256 -14.14 -20.43 -21.34
N ASN A 257 -14.99 -19.48 -20.97
CA ASN A 257 -14.71 -18.06 -21.17
C ASN A 257 -13.52 -17.60 -20.30
N TYR A 258 -13.46 -18.08 -19.05
CA TYR A 258 -12.34 -17.79 -18.15
C TYR A 258 -11.06 -18.49 -18.63
N PHE A 259 -11.15 -19.75 -19.05
CA PHE A 259 -10.00 -20.48 -19.59
C PHE A 259 -9.40 -19.76 -20.80
N ILE A 260 -10.22 -19.40 -21.80
CA ILE A 260 -9.75 -18.71 -23.01
C ILE A 260 -9.12 -17.35 -22.69
N THR A 261 -9.70 -16.58 -21.76
CA THR A 261 -9.17 -15.26 -21.38
C THR A 261 -7.88 -15.34 -20.57
N ASN A 262 -7.64 -16.42 -19.83
CA ASN A 262 -6.48 -16.57 -18.95
C ASN A 262 -5.39 -17.52 -19.47
N ILE A 263 -5.65 -18.31 -20.52
CA ILE A 263 -4.63 -19.15 -21.17
C ILE A 263 -3.38 -18.36 -21.62
N PRO A 264 -3.46 -17.08 -22.05
CA PRO A 264 -2.25 -16.32 -22.41
C PRO A 264 -1.34 -16.07 -21.19
N ASN A 265 -1.86 -16.13 -19.96
CA ASN A 265 -1.04 -16.03 -18.75
C ASN A 265 -0.12 -17.25 -18.57
N LEU A 266 -0.42 -18.38 -19.21
CA LEU A 266 0.46 -19.55 -19.26
C LEU A 266 1.60 -19.42 -20.26
N ALA A 267 1.53 -18.46 -21.20
CA ALA A 267 2.47 -18.36 -22.31
C ALA A 267 3.95 -18.34 -21.87
N PRO A 268 4.35 -17.61 -20.81
CA PRO A 268 5.74 -17.62 -20.40
C PRO A 268 6.21 -18.99 -19.87
N ALA A 269 5.36 -19.69 -19.12
CA ALA A 269 5.62 -21.05 -18.66
C ALA A 269 5.69 -22.03 -19.84
N THR A 270 4.79 -21.93 -20.81
CA THR A 270 4.81 -22.73 -22.05
C THR A 270 6.08 -22.51 -22.86
N ILE A 271 6.52 -21.26 -23.02
CA ILE A 271 7.76 -20.92 -23.74
C ILE A 271 8.98 -21.50 -23.02
N SER A 272 9.01 -21.40 -21.70
CA SER A 272 10.10 -21.97 -20.91
C SER A 272 10.14 -23.50 -21.03
N LEU A 273 9.01 -24.20 -20.93
CA LEU A 273 8.94 -25.66 -21.07
C LEU A 273 9.32 -26.14 -22.47
N ALA A 274 9.01 -25.33 -23.50
CA ALA A 274 9.41 -25.61 -24.87
C ALA A 274 10.90 -25.34 -25.16
N GLY A 275 11.66 -24.80 -24.20
CA GLY A 275 13.06 -24.41 -24.40
C GLY A 275 13.24 -23.32 -25.49
N GLY A 276 12.18 -22.56 -25.78
CA GLY A 276 12.16 -21.61 -26.91
C GLY A 276 12.03 -22.25 -28.30
N ASP A 277 11.79 -23.57 -28.41
CA ASP A 277 11.63 -24.25 -29.69
C ASP A 277 10.32 -23.83 -30.38
N LYS A 278 10.45 -23.19 -31.54
CA LYS A 278 9.33 -22.73 -32.36
C LYS A 278 8.45 -23.89 -32.84
N ALA A 279 9.00 -25.07 -33.08
CA ALA A 279 8.23 -26.23 -33.52
C ALA A 279 7.31 -26.72 -32.40
N VAL A 280 7.84 -26.84 -31.17
CA VAL A 280 7.05 -27.22 -29.98
C VAL A 280 5.97 -26.18 -29.69
N LEU A 281 6.29 -24.89 -29.77
CA LEU A 281 5.30 -23.82 -29.60
C LEU A 281 4.21 -23.84 -30.67
N THR A 282 4.55 -24.20 -31.90
CA THR A 282 3.57 -24.36 -32.99
C THR A 282 2.62 -25.52 -32.72
N LEU A 283 3.14 -26.66 -32.27
CA LEU A 283 2.33 -27.82 -31.88
C LEU A 283 1.39 -27.51 -30.72
N VAL A 284 1.86 -26.77 -29.71
CA VAL A 284 1.01 -26.35 -28.59
C VAL A 284 -0.11 -25.42 -29.08
N ALA A 285 0.20 -24.45 -29.96
CA ALA A 285 -0.80 -23.56 -30.52
C ALA A 285 -1.84 -24.30 -31.39
N GLU A 286 -1.41 -25.31 -32.15
CA GLU A 286 -2.29 -26.17 -32.94
C GLU A 286 -3.20 -27.02 -32.04
N ALA A 287 -2.64 -27.66 -31.01
CA ALA A 287 -3.41 -28.42 -30.03
C ALA A 287 -4.44 -27.55 -29.31
N MET A 288 -4.08 -26.32 -28.92
CA MET A 288 -5.01 -25.35 -28.33
C MET A 288 -6.13 -24.99 -29.30
N ARG A 289 -5.82 -24.71 -30.59
CA ARG A 289 -6.84 -24.42 -31.60
C ARG A 289 -7.78 -25.60 -31.83
N ASP A 290 -7.26 -26.82 -31.89
CA ASP A 290 -8.07 -28.01 -32.12
C ASP A 290 -8.98 -28.31 -30.93
N VAL A 291 -8.49 -28.17 -29.69
CA VAL A 291 -9.32 -28.23 -28.50
C VAL A 291 -10.40 -27.14 -28.52
N CYS A 292 -10.06 -25.89 -28.87
CA CYS A 292 -11.04 -24.81 -28.98
C CYS A 292 -12.10 -25.06 -30.09
N ARG A 293 -11.74 -25.73 -31.20
CA ARG A 293 -12.68 -26.11 -32.26
C ARG A 293 -13.61 -27.25 -31.85
N GLN A 294 -13.13 -28.17 -31.02
CA GLN A 294 -13.90 -29.31 -30.51
C GLN A 294 -14.84 -28.93 -29.35
N TRP A 295 -14.74 -27.68 -28.86
CA TRP A 295 -15.52 -27.17 -27.72
C TRP A 295 -16.37 -25.95 -28.15
N PRO A 296 -17.55 -26.17 -28.78
CA PRO A 296 -18.41 -25.09 -29.28
C PRO A 296 -18.89 -24.10 -28.20
#